data_AF-A0A940TRX3-F1
#
_entry.id   AF-A0A940TRX3-F1
#
_cell.length_a   1.000
_cell.length_b   1.000
_cell.length_c   1.000
_cell.angle_alpha   90.00
_cell.angle_beta   90.00
_cell.angle_gamma   90.00
#
_symmetry.space_group_name_H-M   'P 1'
#
loop_
_entity.id
_entity.type
_entity.pdbx_description
1 polymer ?
#
loop_
_entity_poly.entity_id
_entity_poly.type
_entity_poly.pdbx_seq_one_letter_code
_entity_poly.pdbx_strand_id
1 'polypeptide(L)'
;PGKLRVSTAGVGSTANFDVEITKTLTGAEFTHVPFKGGEAVVTALLGGHVEMSYDIVGKFMPHVDAGKVRILLVSRKISFLPNVPTITELGYKRELLSGWHAMFGPADLPEDVKKVLIPAIEKAVKNPETKAKIEKMGYAVEYKSPEEQRRLMMSDYETAKAIAVKLGLGK
;
A
#
# COMPACT_ATOMS: atom_id res chain seq x y z
N PRO A 1 -1.75 1.63 28.38
CA PRO A 1 -2.80 2.33 27.59
C PRO A 1 -2.12 3.51 26.91
N GLY A 2 -2.36 3.80 25.62
CA GLY A 2 -1.35 4.47 24.75
C GLY A 2 -0.36 3.49 24.11
N LYS A 3 -0.88 2.31 23.76
CA LYS A 3 -0.19 1.03 23.51
C LYS A 3 0.17 0.91 22.01
N LEU A 4 1.39 0.48 21.68
CA LEU A 4 1.90 0.27 20.30
C LEU A 4 2.16 1.54 19.49
N ARG A 5 3.45 1.82 19.29
CA ARG A 5 3.98 2.81 18.35
C ARG A 5 4.07 2.17 16.97
N VAL A 6 3.62 2.90 15.97
CA VAL A 6 3.52 2.42 14.60
C VAL A 6 4.27 3.36 13.68
N SER A 7 5.31 2.83 13.05
CA SER A 7 6.09 3.57 12.05
C SER A 7 5.40 3.59 10.69
N THR A 8 5.60 4.68 9.95
CA THR A 8 5.19 4.82 8.54
C THR A 8 6.17 5.71 7.80
N ALA A 9 6.06 5.75 6.47
CA ALA A 9 6.84 6.64 5.61
C ALA A 9 6.47 8.14 5.71
N GLY A 10 5.61 8.54 6.64
CA GLY A 10 5.33 9.94 6.95
C GLY A 10 3.85 10.32 6.94
N VAL A 11 3.57 11.54 7.39
CA VAL A 11 2.23 12.15 7.39
C VAL A 11 1.70 12.25 5.95
N GLY A 12 0.44 11.87 5.74
CA GLY A 12 -0.21 11.88 4.42
C GLY A 12 0.14 10.71 3.50
N SER A 13 1.02 9.80 3.92
CA SER A 13 1.27 8.55 3.19
C SER A 13 0.07 7.59 3.27
N THR A 14 -0.03 6.65 2.32
CA THR A 14 -1.01 5.56 2.36
C THR A 14 -0.95 4.81 3.70
N ALA A 15 0.26 4.51 4.19
CA ALA A 15 0.48 3.85 5.47
C ALA A 15 -0.05 4.65 6.67
N ASN A 16 0.10 5.99 6.65
CA ASN A 16 -0.49 6.85 7.68
C ASN A 16 -2.03 6.78 7.67
N PHE A 17 -2.65 6.74 6.48
CA PHE A 17 -4.09 6.56 6.38
C PHE A 17 -4.54 5.16 6.83
N ASP A 18 -3.79 4.12 6.53
CA ASP A 18 -4.09 2.74 6.97
C ASP A 18 -4.00 2.57 8.48
N VAL A 19 -3.11 3.30 9.15
CA VAL A 19 -3.09 3.37 10.63
C VAL A 19 -4.42 3.91 11.14
N GLU A 20 -4.94 5.00 10.57
CA GLU A 20 -6.22 5.56 10.99
C GLU A 20 -7.44 4.70 10.61
N ILE A 21 -7.40 4.04 9.45
CA ILE A 21 -8.43 3.06 9.06
C ILE A 21 -8.45 1.93 10.08
N THR A 22 -7.29 1.37 10.42
CA THR A 22 -7.19 0.28 11.38
C THR A 22 -7.67 0.71 12.77
N LYS A 23 -7.27 1.89 13.27
CA LYS A 23 -7.80 2.45 14.53
C LYS A 23 -9.33 2.54 14.50
N THR A 24 -9.88 3.05 13.40
CA THR A 24 -11.33 3.24 13.25
C THR A 24 -12.09 1.90 13.17
N LEU A 25 -11.55 0.90 12.49
CA LEU A 25 -12.20 -0.41 12.32
C LEU A 25 -12.10 -1.29 13.55
N THR A 26 -10.95 -1.26 14.23
CA THR A 26 -10.64 -2.20 15.32
C THR A 26 -10.91 -1.61 16.71
N GLY A 27 -10.99 -0.28 16.82
CA GLY A 27 -10.98 0.41 18.12
C GLY A 27 -9.61 0.37 18.82
N ALA A 28 -8.57 -0.17 18.18
CA ALA A 28 -7.22 -0.16 18.72
C ALA A 28 -6.68 1.27 18.79
N GLU A 29 -5.91 1.54 19.83
CA GLU A 29 -5.16 2.79 19.97
C GLU A 29 -3.74 2.56 19.46
N PHE A 30 -3.28 3.41 18.53
CA PHE A 30 -1.91 3.40 18.04
C PHE A 30 -1.30 4.80 18.11
N THR A 31 -0.01 4.87 18.42
CA THR A 31 0.77 6.12 18.31
C THR A 31 1.51 6.12 16.99
N HIS A 32 1.13 7.02 16.08
CA HIS A 32 1.82 7.18 14.80
C HIS A 32 3.19 7.83 14.98
N VAL A 33 4.24 7.21 14.43
CA VAL A 33 5.61 7.72 14.43
C VAL A 33 6.05 7.90 12.97
N PRO A 34 6.02 9.12 12.41
CA PRO A 34 6.39 9.37 11.03
C PRO A 34 7.91 9.37 10.84
N PHE A 35 8.39 8.67 9.82
CA PHE A 35 9.79 8.70 9.39
C PHE A 35 9.92 9.30 8.00
N LYS A 36 11.05 9.95 7.71
CA LYS A 36 11.37 10.46 6.38
C LYS A 36 11.85 9.32 5.49
N GLY A 37 10.93 8.68 4.77
CA GLY A 37 11.24 7.60 3.84
C GLY A 37 11.29 6.21 4.47
N GLY A 38 11.29 5.19 3.62
CA GLY A 38 11.05 3.79 4.00
C GLY A 38 12.17 3.08 4.74
N GLU A 39 13.43 3.45 4.56
CA GLU A 39 14.55 2.74 5.21
C GLU A 39 14.55 2.98 6.73
N ALA A 40 14.29 4.22 7.14
CA ALA A 40 14.21 4.58 8.55
C ALA A 40 13.06 3.86 9.29
N VAL A 41 11.98 3.52 8.57
CA VAL A 41 10.84 2.74 9.10
C VAL A 41 11.30 1.33 9.50
N VAL A 42 12.04 0.66 8.63
CA VAL A 42 12.54 -0.70 8.88
C VAL A 42 13.55 -0.70 10.04
N THR A 43 14.50 0.23 10.05
CA THR A 43 15.47 0.35 11.14
C THR A 43 14.80 0.65 12.47
N ALA A 44 13.77 1.51 12.50
CA ALA A 44 13.04 1.82 13.72
C ALA A 44 12.35 0.58 14.32
N LEU A 45 11.75 -0.27 13.48
CA LEU A 45 11.13 -1.51 13.91
C LEU A 45 12.17 -2.51 14.44
N LEU A 46 13.25 -2.74 13.68
CA LEU A 46 14.31 -3.67 14.06
C LEU A 46 15.08 -3.23 15.32
N GLY A 47 15.19 -1.92 15.55
CA GLY A 47 15.82 -1.34 16.74
C GLY A 47 14.90 -1.25 17.95
N GLY A 48 13.63 -1.65 17.85
CA GLY A 48 12.67 -1.58 18.96
C GLY A 48 12.20 -0.16 19.31
N HIS A 49 12.40 0.81 18.41
CA HIS A 49 11.87 2.16 18.57
C HIS A 49 10.36 2.24 18.32
N VAL A 50 9.81 1.23 17.65
CA VAL A 50 8.37 1.03 17.41
C VAL A 50 8.05 -0.45 17.49
N GLU A 51 6.81 -0.78 17.81
CA GLU A 51 6.36 -2.19 17.92
C GLU A 51 5.75 -2.70 16.60
N MET A 52 5.30 -1.80 15.74
CA MET A 52 4.67 -2.13 14.47
C MET A 52 5.07 -1.15 13.37
N SER A 53 4.80 -1.56 12.12
CA SER A 53 4.99 -0.74 10.94
C SER A 53 3.88 -0.97 9.93
N TYR A 54 3.47 0.09 9.25
CA TYR A 54 2.77 0.02 7.97
C TYR A 54 3.72 0.54 6.89
N ASP A 55 4.11 -0.32 5.95
CA ASP A 55 4.89 0.05 4.77
C ASP A 55 4.77 -1.06 3.71
N ILE A 56 5.45 -0.88 2.58
CA ILE A 56 5.54 -1.81 1.46
C ILE A 56 6.15 -3.14 1.95
N VAL A 57 5.43 -4.24 1.75
CA VAL A 57 5.79 -5.56 2.24
C VAL A 57 7.16 -6.04 1.80
N GLY A 58 7.57 -5.71 0.56
CA GLY A 58 8.87 -6.03 -0.01
C GLY A 58 10.06 -5.60 0.84
N LYS A 59 9.94 -4.46 1.54
CA LYS A 59 11.01 -3.95 2.43
C LYS A 59 11.25 -4.85 3.64
N PHE A 60 10.24 -5.60 4.07
CA PHE A 60 10.34 -6.47 5.23
C PHE A 60 10.72 -7.90 4.88
N MET A 61 10.57 -8.34 3.62
CA MET A 61 10.80 -9.73 3.23
C MET A 61 12.19 -10.26 3.63
N PRO A 62 13.32 -9.54 3.40
CA PRO A 62 14.63 -10.00 3.87
C PRO A 62 14.71 -10.21 5.40
N HIS A 63 13.91 -9.47 6.16
CA HIS A 63 13.86 -9.55 7.62
C HIS A 63 12.88 -10.64 8.11
N VAL A 64 11.84 -10.93 7.32
CA VAL A 64 10.96 -12.09 7.54
C VAL A 64 11.74 -13.38 7.32
N ASP A 65 12.48 -13.48 6.22
CA ASP A 65 13.30 -14.66 5.90
C ASP A 65 14.38 -14.90 6.97
N ALA A 66 14.90 -13.82 7.57
CA ALA A 66 15.84 -13.87 8.68
C ALA A 66 15.19 -14.11 10.06
N GLY A 67 13.86 -14.27 10.14
CA GLY A 67 13.11 -14.52 11.38
C GLY A 67 13.06 -13.33 12.35
N LYS A 68 13.36 -12.10 11.88
CA LYS A 68 13.43 -10.89 12.73
C LYS A 68 12.10 -10.17 12.87
N VAL A 69 11.23 -10.27 11.86
CA VAL A 69 9.90 -9.68 11.85
C VAL A 69 8.91 -10.67 11.24
N ARG A 70 7.61 -10.41 11.40
CA ARG A 70 6.53 -11.18 10.80
C ARG A 70 5.49 -10.26 10.18
N ILE A 71 4.93 -10.66 9.04
CA ILE A 71 3.82 -9.93 8.42
C ILE A 71 2.51 -10.38 9.07
N LEU A 72 1.76 -9.44 9.63
CA LEU A 72 0.50 -9.72 10.33
C LEU A 72 -0.73 -9.59 9.42
N LEU A 73 -0.62 -8.72 8.42
CA LEU A 73 -1.72 -8.29 7.58
C LEU A 73 -1.17 -7.78 6.25
N VAL A 74 -1.93 -7.95 5.17
CA VAL A 74 -1.71 -7.29 3.88
C VAL A 74 -2.95 -6.50 3.48
N SER A 75 -2.78 -5.37 2.80
CA SER A 75 -3.92 -4.55 2.33
C SER A 75 -4.74 -5.29 1.28
N ARG A 76 -4.07 -6.04 0.40
CA ARG A 76 -4.65 -6.93 -0.61
C ARG A 76 -3.91 -8.26 -0.61
N LYS A 77 -4.56 -9.32 -1.11
CA LYS A 77 -3.91 -10.61 -1.26
C LYS A 77 -2.73 -10.53 -2.22
N ILE A 78 -1.65 -11.21 -1.84
CA ILE A 78 -0.43 -11.29 -2.64
C ILE A 78 0.00 -12.75 -2.72
N SER A 79 0.36 -13.19 -3.93
CA SER A 79 0.66 -14.60 -4.26
C SER A 79 1.77 -15.21 -3.40
N PHE A 80 2.79 -14.42 -3.05
CA PHE A 80 3.94 -14.88 -2.26
C PHE A 80 3.70 -14.82 -0.73
N LEU A 81 2.54 -14.34 -0.28
CA LEU A 81 2.10 -14.36 1.14
C LEU A 81 0.65 -14.86 1.26
N PRO A 82 0.31 -16.06 0.76
CA PRO A 82 -1.08 -16.50 0.64
C PRO A 82 -1.76 -16.66 2.00
N ASN A 83 -0.98 -17.02 3.03
CA ASN A 83 -1.46 -17.29 4.39
C ASN A 83 -1.63 -16.02 5.24
N VAL A 84 -1.15 -14.86 4.77
CA VAL A 84 -1.32 -13.60 5.50
C VAL A 84 -2.71 -13.04 5.17
N PRO A 85 -3.54 -12.72 6.17
CA PRO A 85 -4.90 -12.27 5.93
C PRO A 85 -4.95 -10.80 5.47
N THR A 86 -6.03 -10.43 4.79
CA THR A 86 -6.46 -9.03 4.69
C THR A 86 -7.31 -8.64 5.90
N ILE A 87 -7.54 -7.34 6.09
CA ILE A 87 -8.39 -6.87 7.20
C ILE A 87 -9.85 -7.32 7.01
N THR A 88 -10.30 -7.47 5.76
CA THR A 88 -11.65 -7.94 5.46
C THR A 88 -11.83 -9.43 5.75
N GLU A 89 -10.79 -10.24 5.55
CA GLU A 89 -10.78 -11.66 5.96
C GLU A 89 -10.81 -11.84 7.49
N LEU A 90 -10.38 -10.81 8.24
CA LEU A 90 -10.51 -10.77 9.70
C LEU A 90 -11.90 -10.29 10.17
N GLY A 91 -12.85 -10.07 9.25
CA GLY A 91 -14.24 -9.71 9.56
C GLY A 91 -14.54 -8.21 9.59
N TYR A 92 -13.58 -7.35 9.23
CA TYR A 92 -13.81 -5.91 9.16
C TYR A 92 -14.42 -5.50 7.81
N LYS A 93 -15.29 -4.48 7.83
CA LYS A 93 -16.16 -4.15 6.68
C LYS A 93 -15.50 -3.33 5.56
N ARG A 94 -14.25 -2.93 5.72
CA ARG A 94 -13.55 -2.02 4.79
C ARG A 94 -12.11 -2.47 4.58
N GLU A 95 -11.66 -2.42 3.33
CA GLU A 95 -10.26 -2.68 2.98
C GLU A 95 -9.33 -1.56 3.46
N LEU A 96 -8.06 -1.91 3.65
CA LEU A 96 -7.00 -0.92 3.73
C LEU A 96 -6.72 -0.34 2.34
N LEU A 97 -6.16 0.85 2.30
CA LEU A 97 -5.61 1.38 1.07
C LEU A 97 -4.43 0.52 0.63
N SER A 98 -4.28 0.33 -0.67
CA SER A 98 -3.12 -0.34 -1.25
C SER A 98 -2.35 0.66 -2.08
N GLY A 99 -1.04 0.74 -1.88
CA GLY A 99 -0.18 1.46 -2.81
C GLY A 99 -0.30 0.87 -4.20
N TRP A 100 -0.43 1.73 -5.21
CA TRP A 100 -0.46 1.35 -6.62
C TRP A 100 0.39 2.31 -7.45
N HIS A 101 0.81 1.83 -8.60
CA HIS A 101 1.52 2.62 -9.60
C HIS A 101 0.69 2.65 -10.87
N ALA A 102 0.62 3.82 -11.51
CA ALA A 102 -0.10 4.00 -12.75
C ALA A 102 0.69 4.90 -13.70
N MET A 103 0.47 4.70 -14.99
CA MET A 103 0.99 5.58 -16.04
C MET A 103 -0.12 6.58 -16.41
N PHE A 104 0.23 7.85 -16.48
CA PHE A 104 -0.69 8.92 -16.86
C PHE A 104 -0.23 9.55 -18.17
N GLY A 105 -1.17 9.77 -19.08
CA GLY A 105 -0.98 10.59 -20.27
C GLY A 105 -1.69 11.94 -20.12
N PRO A 106 -1.46 12.88 -21.06
CA PRO A 106 -2.25 14.10 -21.16
C PRO A 106 -3.76 13.82 -21.24
N ALA A 107 -4.57 14.74 -20.71
CA ALA A 107 -6.03 14.57 -20.67
C ALA A 107 -6.66 14.48 -22.08
N ASP A 108 -6.04 15.12 -23.06
CA ASP A 108 -6.42 15.22 -24.46
C ASP A 108 -5.68 14.21 -25.36
N LEU A 109 -5.11 13.14 -24.78
CA LEU A 109 -4.38 12.11 -25.53
C LEU A 109 -5.23 11.56 -26.69
N PRO A 110 -4.76 11.68 -27.95
CA PRO A 110 -5.50 11.21 -29.12
C PRO A 110 -5.81 9.70 -29.08
N GLU A 111 -6.93 9.33 -29.70
CA GLU A 111 -7.46 7.96 -29.63
C GLU A 111 -6.57 6.93 -30.37
N ASP A 112 -5.95 7.34 -31.47
CA ASP A 112 -4.95 6.55 -32.19
C ASP A 112 -3.71 6.26 -31.32
N VAL A 113 -3.26 7.23 -30.52
CA VAL A 113 -2.16 7.03 -29.56
C VAL A 113 -2.57 6.07 -28.44
N LYS A 114 -3.79 6.21 -27.90
CA LYS A 114 -4.31 5.28 -26.88
C LYS A 114 -4.36 3.84 -27.38
N LYS A 115 -4.79 3.63 -28.63
CA LYS A 115 -4.84 2.31 -29.29
C LYS A 115 -3.48 1.63 -29.40
N VAL A 116 -2.39 2.39 -29.37
CA VAL A 116 -1.03 1.85 -29.37
C VAL A 116 -0.51 1.66 -27.94
N LEU A 117 -0.65 2.67 -27.08
CA LEU A 117 -0.05 2.66 -25.74
C LEU A 117 -0.73 1.67 -24.79
N ILE A 118 -2.06 1.61 -24.77
CA ILE A 118 -2.79 0.75 -23.81
C ILE A 118 -2.41 -0.74 -24.01
N PRO A 119 -2.47 -1.31 -25.23
CA PRO A 119 -2.06 -2.70 -25.44
C PRO A 119 -0.58 -2.94 -25.20
N ALA A 120 0.29 -1.96 -25.52
CA ALA A 120 1.73 -2.08 -25.28
C ALA A 120 2.05 -2.14 -23.77
N ILE A 121 1.41 -1.29 -22.97
CA ILE A 121 1.54 -1.29 -21.51
C ILE A 121 1.00 -2.61 -20.93
N GLU A 122 -0.18 -3.05 -21.36
CA GLU A 122 -0.74 -4.34 -20.94
C GLU A 122 0.22 -5.49 -21.23
N LYS A 123 0.78 -5.54 -22.44
CA LYS A 123 1.77 -6.57 -22.84
C LYS A 123 3.04 -6.50 -21.98
N ALA A 124 3.52 -5.31 -21.65
CA ALA A 124 4.71 -5.12 -20.81
C ALA A 124 4.46 -5.58 -19.37
N VAL A 125 3.32 -5.20 -18.78
CA VAL A 125 2.94 -5.61 -17.41
C VAL A 125 2.72 -7.13 -17.33
N LYS A 126 2.13 -7.74 -18.36
CA LYS A 126 1.91 -9.19 -18.43
C LYS A 126 3.15 -9.99 -18.85
N ASN A 127 4.24 -9.33 -19.23
CA ASN A 127 5.48 -10.02 -19.60
C ASN A 127 6.06 -10.74 -18.36
N PRO A 128 6.32 -12.06 -18.41
CA PRO A 128 6.79 -12.82 -17.25
C PRO A 128 8.11 -12.34 -16.66
N GLU A 129 9.05 -11.87 -17.48
CA GLU A 129 10.35 -11.36 -17.01
C GLU A 129 10.17 -10.02 -16.27
N THR A 130 9.33 -9.14 -16.81
CA THR A 130 8.99 -7.86 -16.16
C THR A 130 8.28 -8.11 -14.84
N LYS A 131 7.29 -9.02 -14.85
CA LYS A 131 6.57 -9.44 -13.66
C LYS A 131 7.51 -9.99 -12.58
N ALA A 132 8.39 -10.92 -12.95
CA ALA A 132 9.35 -11.52 -12.01
C ALA A 132 10.31 -10.49 -11.39
N LYS A 133 10.77 -9.50 -12.18
CA LYS A 133 11.64 -8.42 -11.66
C LYS A 133 10.90 -7.54 -10.65
N ILE A 134 9.65 -7.17 -10.93
CA ILE A 134 8.84 -6.34 -10.03
C ILE A 134 8.44 -7.12 -8.77
N GLU A 135 8.07 -8.40 -8.90
CA GLU A 135 7.78 -9.29 -7.77
C GLU A 135 9.02 -9.50 -6.88
N LYS A 136 10.23 -9.57 -7.45
CA LYS A 136 11.49 -9.62 -6.70
C LYS A 136 11.75 -8.35 -5.89
N MET A 137 11.20 -7.21 -6.30
CA MET A 137 11.20 -5.97 -5.52
C MET A 137 10.09 -5.94 -4.46
N GLY A 138 9.27 -6.99 -4.37
CA GLY A 138 8.20 -7.17 -3.40
C GLY A 138 6.91 -6.43 -3.72
N TYR A 139 6.66 -6.14 -5.00
CA TYR A 139 5.41 -5.58 -5.50
C TYR A 139 4.57 -6.67 -6.17
N ALA A 140 3.25 -6.63 -5.96
CA ALA A 140 2.33 -7.42 -6.76
C ALA A 140 2.14 -6.78 -8.14
N VAL A 141 2.08 -7.61 -9.18
CA VAL A 141 1.89 -7.14 -10.56
C VAL A 141 0.52 -7.57 -11.06
N GLU A 142 -0.33 -6.58 -11.27
CA GLU A 142 -1.66 -6.74 -11.85
C GLU A 142 -1.88 -5.61 -12.85
N TYR A 143 -2.29 -5.96 -14.08
CA TYR A 143 -2.74 -4.95 -15.04
C TYR A 143 -4.20 -4.59 -14.75
N LYS A 144 -4.51 -3.29 -14.80
CA LYS A 144 -5.88 -2.77 -14.79
C LYS A 144 -6.09 -1.92 -16.03
N SER A 145 -7.26 -2.04 -16.65
CA SER A 145 -7.64 -1.16 -17.75
C SER A 145 -7.63 0.31 -17.30
N PRO A 146 -7.56 1.29 -18.22
CA PRO A 146 -7.68 2.70 -17.86
C PRO A 146 -8.93 3.01 -17.02
N GLU A 147 -10.07 2.40 -17.34
CA GLU A 147 -11.33 2.58 -16.62
C GLU A 147 -11.27 1.98 -15.22
N GLU A 148 -10.70 0.78 -15.09
CA GLU A 148 -10.50 0.11 -13.79
C GLU A 148 -9.55 0.90 -12.90
N GLN A 149 -8.43 1.38 -13.47
CA GLN A 149 -7.46 2.18 -12.75
C GLN A 149 -8.06 3.53 -12.32
N ARG A 150 -8.87 4.17 -13.17
CA ARG A 150 -9.60 5.39 -12.81
C ARG A 150 -10.57 5.14 -11.67
N ARG A 151 -11.34 4.04 -11.70
CA ARG A 151 -12.26 3.68 -10.62
C ARG A 151 -11.53 3.46 -9.30
N LEU A 152 -10.42 2.73 -9.33
CA LEU A 152 -9.57 2.52 -8.15
C LEU A 152 -9.05 3.85 -7.61
N MET A 153 -8.46 4.68 -8.46
CA MET A 153 -7.92 5.98 -8.07
C MET A 153 -8.98 6.88 -7.42
N MET A 154 -10.17 6.97 -8.01
CA MET A 154 -11.26 7.79 -7.43
C MET A 154 -11.75 7.24 -6.10
N SER A 155 -11.90 5.91 -5.97
CA SER A 155 -12.30 5.27 -4.71
C SER A 155 -11.29 5.53 -3.59
N ASP A 156 -10.00 5.39 -3.90
CA ASP A 156 -8.91 5.63 -2.95
C ASP A 156 -8.82 7.11 -2.59
N TYR A 157 -8.99 8.01 -3.58
CA TYR A 157 -9.01 9.45 -3.36
C TYR A 157 -10.11 9.88 -2.39
N GLU A 158 -11.35 9.41 -2.56
CA GLU A 158 -12.45 9.75 -1.65
C GLU A 158 -12.19 9.24 -0.22
N THR A 159 -11.66 8.03 -0.10
CA THR A 159 -11.29 7.46 1.21
C THR A 159 -10.16 8.25 1.86
N ALA A 160 -9.09 8.52 1.13
CA ALA A 160 -7.94 9.28 1.61
C ALA A 160 -8.34 10.71 1.99
N LYS A 161 -9.20 11.37 1.19
CA LYS A 161 -9.73 12.71 1.48
C LYS A 161 -10.51 12.74 2.79
N ALA A 162 -11.43 11.79 2.99
CA ALA A 162 -12.21 11.71 4.24
C ALA A 162 -11.32 11.56 5.47
N ILE A 163 -10.27 10.74 5.38
CA ILE A 163 -9.30 10.54 6.46
C ILE A 163 -8.43 11.78 6.65
N ALA A 164 -7.97 12.40 5.56
CA ALA A 164 -7.16 13.61 5.60
C ALA A 164 -7.90 14.77 6.30
N VAL A 165 -9.19 14.97 6.02
CA VAL A 165 -10.03 15.95 6.71
C VAL A 165 -10.15 15.63 8.21
N LYS A 166 -10.41 14.36 8.56
CA LYS A 166 -10.44 13.91 9.97
C LYS A 166 -9.12 14.17 10.70
N LEU A 167 -8.00 14.05 9.99
CA LEU A 167 -6.65 14.30 10.51
C LEU A 167 -6.24 15.79 10.49
N GLY A 168 -7.08 16.70 9.97
CA GLY A 168 -6.72 18.12 9.83
C GLY A 168 -5.66 18.40 8.76
N LEU A 169 -5.45 17.48 7.82
CA LEU A 169 -4.45 17.58 6.74
C LEU A 169 -5.00 18.21 5.44
N GLY A 170 -6.31 18.47 5.38
CA GLY A 170 -6.97 19.02 4.19
C GLY A 170 -8.27 19.75 4.54
N LYS A 171 -8.81 20.48 3.55
CA LYS A 171 -10.15 21.09 3.59
C LYS A 171 -11.19 20.17 2.99
#